data_AF-X1M6M4-F1
#
_entry.id   AF-X1M6M4-F1
#
_cell.length_a   1.000
_cell.length_b   1.000
_cell.length_c   1.000
_cell.angle_alpha   90.00
_cell.angle_beta   90.00
_cell.angle_gamma   90.00
#
_symmetry.space_group_name_H-M   'P 1'
#
loop_
_entity.id
_entity.type
_entity.pdbx_description
1 polymer ?
#
loop_
_entity_poly.entity_id
_entity_poly.type
_entity_poly.pdbx_seq_one_letter_code
_entity_poly.pdbx_strand_id
1 'polypeptide(L)'
;YRDVIHPDELGKISQRFKKRMDGKKVPTHYKTIIIGKDKRSIPVKLTSTKVDIDDSNYIILIVHDITEEKRNKELLAIDKEKAQNYLDIAEVIIVIINSDGVVTLYKTIRQSF
;
A
#
# COMPACT_ATOMS: atom_id res chain seq x y z
N TYR A 1 23.98 6.33 -0.81
CA TYR A 1 22.50 6.33 -0.87
C TYR A 1 21.96 5.65 -2.12
N ARG A 2 22.63 5.78 -3.28
CA ARG A 2 22.17 5.20 -4.55
C ARG A 2 22.12 3.68 -4.56
N ASP A 3 22.98 3.01 -3.77
CA ASP A 3 23.06 1.55 -3.71
C ASP A 3 21.92 0.89 -2.92
N VAL A 4 21.10 1.68 -2.22
CA VAL A 4 20.00 1.23 -1.36
C VAL A 4 18.63 1.53 -1.99
N ILE A 5 18.58 2.23 -3.12
CA ILE A 5 17.33 2.56 -3.81
C ILE A 5 17.18 1.62 -5.01
N HIS A 6 15.98 1.09 -5.20
CA HIS A 6 15.68 0.27 -6.38
C HIS A 6 15.94 1.05 -7.68
N PRO A 7 16.57 0.45 -8.72
CA PRO A 7 16.91 1.14 -9.97
C PRO A 7 15.74 1.92 -10.58
N ASP A 8 14.56 1.32 -10.61
CA ASP A 8 13.33 1.93 -11.14
C ASP A 8 12.87 3.18 -10.36
N GLU A 9 13.23 3.25 -9.08
CA GLU A 9 12.88 4.37 -8.19
C GLU A 9 13.97 5.46 -8.15
N LEU A 10 15.20 5.16 -8.60
CA LEU A 10 16.35 6.08 -8.51
C LEU A 10 16.09 7.44 -9.15
N GLY A 11 15.52 7.46 -10.36
CA GLY A 11 15.25 8.71 -11.08
C GLY A 11 14.29 9.62 -10.31
N LYS A 12 13.18 9.05 -9.84
CA LYS A 12 12.14 9.74 -9.08
C LYS A 12 12.65 10.24 -7.73
N ILE A 13 13.39 9.41 -6.99
CA ILE A 13 13.94 9.80 -5.69
C ILE A 13 15.02 10.88 -5.86
N SER A 14 15.89 10.75 -6.86
CA SER A 14 16.93 11.75 -7.14
C SER A 14 16.33 13.12 -7.48
N GLN A 15 15.25 13.14 -8.28
CA GLN A 15 14.54 14.37 -8.59
C GLN A 15 13.92 15.00 -7.34
N ARG A 16 13.31 14.19 -6.46
CA ARG A 16 12.72 14.66 -5.20
C ARG A 16 13.77 15.16 -4.22
N PHE A 17 14.92 14.48 -4.14
CA PHE A 17 16.06 14.89 -3.33
C PHE A 17 16.56 16.26 -3.79
N LYS A 18 16.82 16.44 -5.10
CA LYS A 18 17.27 17.72 -5.66
C LYS A 18 16.28 18.84 -5.35
N LYS A 19 14.99 18.64 -5.66
CA LYS A 19 13.94 19.63 -5.37
C LYS A 19 13.87 19.97 -3.87
N ARG A 20 14.03 18.99 -2.97
CA ARG A 20 14.03 19.20 -1.52
C ARG A 20 15.22 20.04 -1.06
N MET A 21 16.42 19.77 -1.60
CA MET A 21 17.62 20.55 -1.27
C MET A 21 17.54 21.99 -1.78
N ASP A 22 16.93 22.19 -2.96
CA ASP A 22 16.62 23.51 -3.54
C ASP A 22 15.49 24.26 -2.79
N GLY A 23 14.98 23.73 -1.67
CA GLY A 23 13.89 24.34 -0.91
C GLY A 23 12.51 24.25 -1.58
N LYS A 24 12.38 23.50 -2.68
CA LYS A 24 11.10 23.34 -3.37
C LYS A 24 10.19 22.38 -2.62
N LYS A 25 8.89 22.68 -2.63
CA LYS A 25 7.86 21.79 -2.08
C LYS A 25 7.86 20.45 -2.80
N VAL A 26 8.03 19.38 -2.05
CA VAL A 26 7.90 17.99 -2.50
C VAL A 26 7.16 17.18 -1.42
N PRO A 27 6.51 16.06 -1.80
CA PRO A 27 5.91 15.17 -0.82
C PRO A 27 6.94 14.71 0.21
N THR A 28 6.62 14.91 1.49
CA THR A 28 7.43 14.47 2.63
C THR A 28 7.23 12.99 2.91
N HIS A 29 6.05 12.45 2.61
CA HIS A 29 5.67 11.06 2.84
C HIS A 29 5.34 10.36 1.51
N TYR A 30 5.95 9.21 1.24
CA TYR A 30 5.65 8.43 0.03
C TYR A 30 6.08 6.97 0.17
N LYS A 31 5.40 6.07 -0.56
CA LYS A 31 5.81 4.68 -0.73
C LYS A 31 6.88 4.58 -1.82
N THR A 32 7.87 3.72 -1.64
CA THR A 32 8.90 3.39 -2.63
C THR A 32 9.48 1.99 -2.35
N ILE A 33 10.52 1.60 -3.08
CA ILE A 33 11.21 0.32 -2.94
C ILE A 33 12.68 0.61 -2.66
N ILE A 34 13.20 0.00 -1.60
CA ILE A 34 14.63 -0.01 -1.28
C ILE A 34 15.21 -1.39 -1.50
N ILE A 35 16.53 -1.47 -1.62
CA ILE A 35 17.27 -2.72 -1.71
C ILE A 35 17.86 -3.02 -0.32
N GLY A 36 17.47 -4.16 0.24
CA GLY A 36 18.03 -4.68 1.50
C GLY A 36 19.48 -5.13 1.33
N LYS A 37 20.18 -5.35 2.45
CA LYS A 37 21.58 -5.84 2.43
C LYS A 37 21.73 -7.18 1.70
N ASP A 38 20.69 -7.99 1.71
CA ASP A 38 20.58 -9.28 1.02
C ASP A 38 20.10 -9.16 -0.44
N LYS A 39 20.11 -7.95 -1.00
CA LYS A 39 19.65 -7.62 -2.35
C LYS A 39 18.15 -7.82 -2.60
N ARG A 40 17.32 -8.04 -1.56
CA ARG A 40 15.87 -8.11 -1.74
C ARG A 40 15.25 -6.72 -1.89
N SER A 41 14.22 -6.62 -2.71
CA SER A 41 13.39 -5.42 -2.86
C SER A 41 12.39 -5.34 -1.70
N ILE A 42 12.52 -4.31 -0.86
CA ILE A 42 11.69 -4.10 0.33
C ILE A 42 10.80 -2.89 0.07
N PRO A 43 9.46 -3.08 0.02
CA PRO A 43 8.55 -1.95 -0.07
C PRO A 43 8.59 -1.18 1.25
N VAL A 44 8.78 0.13 1.17
CA VAL A 44 8.86 1.00 2.34
C VAL A 44 7.99 2.24 2.19
N LYS A 45 7.51 2.75 3.32
CA LYS A 45 6.99 4.10 3.43
C LYS A 45 8.10 5.00 3.97
N LEU A 46 8.51 5.96 3.16
CA LEU A 46 9.53 6.95 3.51
C LEU A 46 8.89 8.24 3.97
N THR A 47 9.41 8.79 5.08
CA THR A 47 9.28 10.19 5.44
C THR A 47 10.63 10.88 5.27
N SER A 48 10.68 11.99 4.54
CA SER A 48 11.91 12.73 4.25
C SER A 48 11.73 14.23 4.46
N THR A 49 12.57 14.78 5.33
CA THR A 49 12.55 16.19 5.73
C THR A 49 13.97 16.76 5.70
N LYS A 50 14.12 17.97 5.17
CA LYS A 50 15.36 18.74 5.25
C LYS A 50 15.40 19.46 6.60
N VAL A 51 16.54 19.43 7.27
CA VAL A 51 16.77 20.11 8.55
C VAL A 51 18.10 20.84 8.47
N ASP A 52 18.11 22.11 8.88
CA ASP A 52 19.31 22.94 8.91
C ASP A 52 19.84 22.99 10.35
N ILE A 53 21.08 22.56 10.56
CA ILE A 53 21.75 22.49 11.88
C ILE A 53 23.16 23.05 11.70
N ASP A 54 23.55 24.06 12.48
CA ASP A 54 24.88 24.69 12.45
C ASP A 54 25.37 25.02 11.03
N ASP A 55 24.55 25.76 10.27
CA ASP A 55 24.76 26.13 8.86
C ASP A 55 24.90 24.95 7.87
N SER A 56 24.64 23.73 8.34
CA SER A 56 24.72 22.51 7.53
C SER A 56 23.33 21.96 7.22
N ASN A 57 23.12 21.58 5.96
CA ASN A 57 21.85 21.05 5.47
C ASN A 57 21.83 19.52 5.60
N TYR A 58 20.96 18.99 6.45
CA TYR A 58 20.77 17.55 6.65
C TYR A 58 19.44 17.07 6.05
N ILE A 59 19.36 15.78 5.73
CA ILE A 59 18.10 15.11 5.45
C ILE A 59 17.87 14.04 6.49
N ILE A 60 16.75 14.15 7.20
CA ILE A 60 16.24 13.09 8.07
C ILE A 60 15.32 12.20 7.25
N LEU A 61 15.59 10.90 7.29
CA LEU A 61 14.80 9.86 6.66
C LEU A 61 14.24 8.93 7.73
N ILE A 62 12.92 8.76 7.75
CA ILE A 62 12.26 7.69 8.50
C ILE A 62 11.80 6.65 7.48
N VAL A 63 12.21 5.40 7.69
CA VAL A 63 11.90 4.28 6.79
C VAL A 63 11.04 3.28 7.56
N HIS A 64 9.82 3.06 7.08
CA HIS A 64 8.93 2.05 7.62
C HIS A 64 8.75 0.92 6.60
N ASP A 65 9.16 -0.29 6.96
CA ASP A 65 8.90 -1.48 6.15
C ASP A 65 7.39 -1.76 6.12
N ILE A 66 6.83 -1.94 4.91
CA ILE A 66 5.41 -2.20 4.70
C ILE A 66 5.17 -3.56 4.03
N THR A 67 6.13 -4.49 4.13
CA THR A 67 6.02 -5.84 3.55
C THR A 67 4.84 -6.59 4.14
N GLU A 68 4.73 -6.64 5.47
CA GLU A 68 3.63 -7.31 6.17
C GLU A 68 2.28 -6.64 5.91
N GLU A 69 2.24 -5.29 5.88
CA GLU A 69 1.02 -4.53 5.53
C GLU A 69 0.50 -4.93 4.14
N LYS A 70 1.40 -5.00 3.15
CA LYS A 70 1.05 -5.39 1.79
C LYS A 70 0.57 -6.84 1.73
N ARG A 71 1.30 -7.77 2.36
CA ARG A 71 0.97 -9.19 2.38
C ARG A 71 -0.41 -9.43 3.00
N ASN A 72 -0.70 -8.80 4.13
CA ASN A 72 -1.99 -8.94 4.80
C ASN A 72 -3.14 -8.37 3.96
N LYS A 73 -2.89 -7.25 3.26
CA LYS A 73 -3.89 -6.66 2.35
C LYS A 73 -4.16 -7.56 1.15
N GLU A 74 -3.14 -8.19 0.58
CA GLU A 74 -3.27 -9.13 -0.53
C GLU A 74 -4.01 -10.41 -0.11
N LEU A 75 -3.65 -10.98 1.05
CA LEU A 75 -4.36 -12.14 1.61
C LEU A 75 -5.83 -11.85 1.85
N LEU A 76 -6.15 -10.69 2.45
CA LEU A 76 -7.54 -10.28 2.67
C LEU A 76 -8.31 -10.11 1.35
N ALA A 77 -7.67 -9.58 0.31
CA ALA A 77 -8.29 -9.44 -1.01
C ALA A 77 -8.59 -10.81 -1.64
N ILE A 78 -7.65 -11.76 -1.55
CA ILE A 78 -7.81 -13.13 -2.04
C ILE A 78 -8.94 -13.84 -1.28
N ASP A 79 -8.99 -13.71 0.05
CA ASP A 79 -10.02 -14.37 0.85
C ASP A 79 -11.41 -13.78 0.57
N LYS A 80 -11.50 -12.46 0.33
CA LYS A 80 -12.75 -11.82 -0.10
C LYS A 80 -13.21 -12.33 -1.46
N GLU A 81 -12.29 -12.47 -2.41
CA GLU A 81 -12.60 -13.01 -3.74
C GLU A 81 -13.07 -14.47 -3.65
N LYS A 82 -12.38 -15.31 -2.88
CA LYS A 82 -12.81 -16.69 -2.62
C LYS A 82 -14.21 -16.77 -2.00
N ALA A 83 -14.47 -15.93 -1.00
CA ALA A 83 -15.78 -15.86 -0.37
C ALA A 83 -16.88 -15.48 -1.38
N GLN A 84 -16.62 -14.51 -2.26
CA GLN A 84 -17.55 -14.15 -3.34
C GLN A 84 -17.77 -15.30 -4.31
N ASN A 85 -16.71 -15.96 -4.77
CA ASN A 85 -16.80 -17.11 -5.66
C ASN A 85 -17.61 -18.26 -5.04
N TYR A 86 -17.46 -18.54 -3.74
CA TYR A 86 -18.29 -19.56 -3.07
C TYR A 86 -19.78 -19.20 -3.09
N LEU A 87 -20.13 -17.93 -2.88
CA LEU A 87 -21.51 -17.47 -2.95
C LEU A 87 -22.06 -17.56 -4.38
N ASP A 88 -21.23 -17.26 -5.39
CA ASP A 88 -21.63 -17.28 -6.79
C ASP A 88 -21.79 -18.70 -7.34
N ILE A 89 -20.93 -19.65 -6.93
CA ILE A 89 -21.00 -21.06 -7.35
C ILE A 89 -22.21 -21.77 -6.73
N ALA A 90 -22.57 -21.43 -5.50
CA ALA A 90 -23.46 -22.28 -4.73
C ALA A 90 -24.96 -22.21 -5.12
N GLU A 91 -25.36 -21.40 -6.12
CA GLU A 91 -26.78 -21.09 -6.41
C GLU A 91 -27.59 -20.77 -5.12
N VAL A 92 -26.93 -20.21 -4.10
CA VAL A 92 -27.53 -19.99 -2.79
C VAL A 92 -28.32 -18.68 -2.80
N ILE A 93 -29.58 -18.76 -2.36
CA ILE A 93 -30.35 -17.57 -1.98
C ILE A 93 -29.95 -17.21 -0.55
N ILE A 94 -29.33 -16.04 -0.38
CA ILE A 94 -29.08 -15.48 0.94
C ILE A 94 -30.26 -14.60 1.33
N VAL A 95 -30.91 -14.91 2.45
CA VAL A 95 -32.00 -14.14 3.03
C VAL A 95 -31.56 -13.59 4.38
N ILE A 96 -31.65 -12.28 4.56
CA ILE A 96 -31.44 -11.60 5.83
C ILE A 96 -32.81 -11.31 6.44
N ILE A 97 -33.05 -11.78 7.66
CA ILE A 97 -34.28 -11.54 8.44
C ILE A 97 -33.96 -10.72 9.70
N ASN A 98 -34.88 -9.85 10.13
CA ASN A 98 -34.76 -9.15 11.42
C ASN A 98 -35.22 -10.05 12.59
N SER A 99 -35.12 -9.52 13.82
CA SER A 99 -35.54 -10.23 15.05
C SER A 99 -37.01 -10.64 15.07
N ASP A 100 -37.85 -9.98 14.28
CA ASP A 100 -39.29 -10.24 14.18
C ASP A 100 -39.62 -11.24 13.05
N GLY A 101 -38.60 -11.81 12.39
CA GLY A 101 -38.74 -12.75 11.29
C GLY A 101 -39.05 -12.12 9.93
N VAL A 102 -39.01 -10.79 9.82
CA VAL A 102 -39.28 -10.05 8.58
C VAL A 102 -38.02 -10.03 7.70
N VAL A 103 -38.16 -10.43 6.44
CA VAL A 103 -37.09 -10.36 5.43
C VAL A 103 -36.74 -8.89 5.16
N THR A 104 -35.47 -8.54 5.38
CA THR A 104 -34.94 -7.19 5.14
C THR A 104 -34.10 -7.11 3.87
N LEU A 105 -33.50 -8.22 3.44
CA LEU A 105 -32.75 -8.30 2.19
C LEU A 105 -32.78 -9.73 1.66
N TYR A 106 -32.97 -9.90 0.35
CA TYR A 106 -32.67 -11.15 -0.34
C TYR A 106 -31.79 -10.87 -1.56
N LYS A 107 -30.79 -11.71 -1.80
CA LYS A 107 -29.94 -11.62 -3.00
C LYS A 107 -29.98 -12.94 -3.75
N THR A 108 -30.38 -12.87 -5.02
CA THR A 108 -30.36 -13.98 -5.96
C THR A 108 -29.32 -13.67 -7.03
N ILE A 109 -28.29 -14.50 -7.16
CA ILE A 109 -27.24 -14.32 -8.16
C ILE A 109 -27.53 -15.30 -9.30
N ARG A 110 -28.24 -14.81 -10.33
CA ARG A 110 -28.44 -15.57 -11.57
C ARG A 110 -27.31 -15.22 -12.53
N GLN A 111 -26.56 -16.22 -12.98
CA GLN A 111 -25.67 -16.07 -14.14
C GLN A 111 -26.54 -15.78 -15.37
N SER A 112 -26.29 -14.64 -16.03
CA SER A 112 -26.81 -14.36 -17.36
C SER A 112 -25.96 -15.14 -18.36
N PHE A 113 -26.59 -16.10 -19.05
CA PHE A 113 -26.02 -16.77 -20.22
C PHE A 113 -26.00 -15.84 -21.43
#